data_AF-A0A7W0ZI58-F1
#
_entry.id   AF-A0A7W0ZI58-F1
#
_cell.length_a   1.000
_cell.length_b   1.000
_cell.length_c   1.000
_cell.angle_alpha   90.00
_cell.angle_beta   90.00
_cell.angle_gamma   90.00
#
_symmetry.space_group_name_H-M   'P 1'
#
loop_
_entity.id
_entity.type
_entity.pdbx_description
1 polymer ?
#
loop_
_entity_poly.entity_id
_entity_poly.type
_entity_poly.pdbx_seq_one_letter_code
_entity_poly.pdbx_strand_id
1 'polypeptide(L)'
;SGAASAGRRPGSGGGGRGRPRGSGKRARQAQELVGAQPGITIPELADAMGIQANYLYRVMPALQAEGKIRKEGKGWHPAADWQPS
;
A
#
# COMPACT_ATOMS: atom_id res chain seq x y z
N SER A 1 -9.99 -54.47 18.19
CA SER A 1 -10.00 -54.40 16.72
C SER A 1 -9.74 -52.98 16.26
N GLY A 2 -8.93 -52.83 15.22
CA GLY A 2 -8.27 -51.60 14.81
C GLY A 2 -9.13 -50.56 14.09
N ALA A 3 -8.50 -49.40 13.90
CA ALA A 3 -9.03 -48.19 13.33
C ALA A 3 -9.34 -48.27 11.83
N ALA A 4 -10.26 -47.41 11.36
CA ALA A 4 -10.11 -46.75 10.06
C ALA A 4 -10.92 -45.44 10.03
N SER A 5 -10.16 -44.36 9.93
CA SER A 5 -10.53 -42.98 9.65
C SER A 5 -10.77 -42.74 8.16
N ALA A 6 -11.80 -41.96 7.82
CA ALA A 6 -11.89 -41.15 6.60
C ALA A 6 -12.93 -40.06 6.90
N GLY A 7 -12.62 -38.77 7.02
CA GLY A 7 -11.74 -37.95 6.21
C GLY A 7 -12.58 -36.74 5.81
N ARG A 8 -12.84 -35.83 6.76
CA ARG A 8 -13.45 -34.52 6.46
C ARG A 8 -12.48 -33.80 5.53
N ARG A 9 -12.96 -33.38 4.36
CA ARG A 9 -12.23 -32.47 3.49
C ARG A 9 -12.54 -31.04 3.94
N PRO A 10 -11.65 -30.32 4.64
CA PRO A 10 -11.74 -28.88 4.65
C PRO A 10 -11.30 -28.38 3.28
N GLY A 11 -12.20 -27.68 2.59
CA GLY A 11 -11.90 -26.97 1.35
C GLY A 11 -10.69 -26.07 1.60
N SER A 12 -9.60 -26.32 0.88
CA SER A 12 -8.40 -25.50 0.90
C SER A 12 -8.70 -24.17 0.22
N GLY A 13 -9.29 -23.23 0.98
CA GLY A 13 -9.26 -21.81 0.66
C GLY A 13 -7.84 -21.30 0.92
N GLY A 14 -7.14 -20.96 -0.17
CA GLY A 14 -5.70 -20.72 -0.21
C GLY A 14 -5.16 -19.75 0.85
N GLY A 15 -4.08 -20.19 1.49
CA GLY A 15 -2.81 -19.47 1.48
C GLY A 15 -2.82 -17.99 1.86
N GLY A 16 -2.53 -17.73 3.14
CA GLY A 16 -1.79 -16.55 3.55
C GLY A 16 -2.56 -15.63 4.46
N ARG A 17 -2.14 -15.58 5.73
CA ARG A 17 -2.20 -14.34 6.52
C ARG A 17 -1.39 -13.28 5.74
N GLY A 18 -2.05 -12.58 4.83
CA GLY A 18 -1.42 -11.77 3.80
C GLY A 18 -0.85 -10.46 4.34
N ARG A 19 0.29 -10.56 5.04
CA ARG A 19 1.25 -9.51 5.41
C ARG A 19 0.71 -8.38 6.31
N PRO A 20 1.46 -7.90 7.32
CA PRO A 20 1.02 -6.78 8.15
C PRO A 20 0.63 -5.58 7.28
N ARG A 21 -0.50 -4.95 7.61
CA ARG A 21 -1.14 -3.81 6.93
C ARG A 21 -0.33 -2.50 7.00
N GLY A 22 1.00 -2.58 7.04
CA GLY A 22 1.88 -1.43 6.95
C GLY A 22 2.42 -1.34 5.52
N SER A 23 1.92 -0.36 4.76
CA SER A 23 2.60 0.27 3.63
C SER A 23 3.76 -0.55 3.02
N GLY A 24 3.44 -1.43 2.07
CA GLY A 24 4.44 -2.23 1.34
C GLY A 24 5.49 -1.37 0.63
N LYS A 25 6.53 -1.97 0.03
CA LYS A 25 7.64 -1.26 -0.66
C LYS A 25 7.17 -0.10 -1.55
N ARG A 26 6.05 -0.29 -2.28
CA ARG A 26 5.46 0.73 -3.15
C ARG A 26 4.87 1.91 -2.39
N ALA A 27 4.27 1.70 -1.23
CA ALA A 27 3.75 2.79 -0.41
C ALA A 27 4.89 3.62 0.20
N ARG A 28 5.99 2.99 0.63
CA ARG A 28 7.20 3.72 1.04
C ARG A 28 7.76 4.54 -0.13
N GLN A 29 7.93 3.93 -1.29
CA GLN A 29 8.41 4.62 -2.49
C GLN A 29 7.50 5.81 -2.87
N ALA A 30 6.18 5.66 -2.81
CA ALA A 30 5.25 6.76 -3.08
C ALA A 30 5.40 7.89 -2.05
N GLN A 31 5.56 7.55 -0.77
CA GLN A 31 5.81 8.53 0.29
C GLN A 31 7.13 9.29 0.08
N GLU A 32 8.21 8.58 -0.26
CA GLU A 32 9.52 9.18 -0.58
C GLU A 32 9.41 10.16 -1.75
N LEU A 33 8.70 9.79 -2.83
CA LEU A 33 8.48 10.66 -3.99
C LEU A 33 7.68 11.91 -3.63
N VAL A 34 6.64 11.77 -2.80
CA VAL A 34 5.86 12.91 -2.31
C VAL A 34 6.73 13.86 -1.46
N GLY A 35 7.61 13.33 -0.63
CA GLY A 35 8.57 14.13 0.14
C GLY A 35 9.60 14.84 -0.75
N ALA A 36 10.09 14.16 -1.79
CA ALA A 36 11.05 14.71 -2.74
C ALA A 36 10.43 15.75 -3.70
N GLN A 37 9.15 15.58 -4.06
CA GLN A 37 8.41 16.45 -4.98
C GLN A 37 7.05 16.82 -4.39
N PRO A 38 6.99 17.78 -3.44
CA PRO A 38 5.71 18.25 -2.91
C PRO A 38 4.83 18.84 -4.01
N GLY A 39 3.58 18.41 -4.06
CA GLY A 39 2.62 18.79 -5.11
C GLY A 39 2.51 17.76 -6.24
N ILE A 40 3.28 16.67 -6.20
CA ILE A 40 3.22 15.60 -7.22
C ILE A 40 1.82 15.00 -7.33
N THR A 41 1.37 14.78 -8.56
CA THR A 41 0.05 14.25 -8.87
C THR A 41 0.06 12.72 -9.00
N ILE A 42 -1.12 12.10 -9.06
CA ILE A 42 -1.25 10.65 -9.27
C ILE A 42 -0.60 10.17 -10.58
N PRO A 43 -0.80 10.82 -11.75
CA PRO A 43 -0.13 10.42 -12.98
C PRO A 43 1.39 10.50 -12.89
N GLU A 44 1.92 11.60 -12.34
CA GLU A 44 3.38 11.79 -12.20
C GLU A 44 4.00 10.77 -11.25
N LEU A 45 3.33 10.44 -10.14
CA LEU A 45 3.73 9.34 -9.25
C LEU A 45 3.74 8.00 -9.99
N ALA A 46 2.73 7.74 -10.81
CA ALA A 46 2.61 6.49 -11.56
C ALA A 46 3.77 6.34 -12.55
N ASP A 47 4.09 7.41 -13.28
CA ASP A 47 5.19 7.47 -14.23
C ASP A 47 6.55 7.32 -13.52
N ALA A 48 6.79 8.06 -12.44
CA ALA A 48 8.03 7.99 -11.66
C ALA A 48 8.26 6.60 -11.03
N MET A 49 7.19 5.90 -10.65
CA MET A 49 7.26 4.56 -10.07
C MET A 49 7.22 3.43 -11.10
N GLY A 50 6.91 3.74 -12.38
CA GLY A 50 6.70 2.76 -13.44
C GLY A 50 5.54 1.80 -13.15
N ILE A 51 4.41 2.32 -12.65
CA ILE A 51 3.20 1.54 -12.31
C ILE A 51 1.95 2.19 -12.90
N GLN A 52 0.83 1.46 -12.87
CA GLN A 52 -0.46 2.05 -13.26
C GLN A 52 -1.03 2.95 -12.16
N ALA A 53 -1.58 4.10 -12.56
CA ALA A 53 -2.25 5.04 -11.67
C ALA A 53 -3.36 4.42 -10.81
N ASN A 54 -4.07 3.40 -11.33
CA ASN A 54 -5.10 2.67 -10.59
C ASN A 54 -4.60 2.15 -9.23
N TYR A 55 -3.33 1.72 -9.16
CA TYR A 55 -2.74 1.21 -7.94
C TYR A 55 -2.57 2.30 -6.87
N LEU A 56 -2.26 3.54 -7.28
CA LEU A 56 -2.06 4.66 -6.37
C LEU A 56 -3.35 5.10 -5.68
N TYR A 57 -4.52 4.88 -6.27
CA TYR A 57 -5.80 5.11 -5.58
C TYR A 57 -6.02 4.18 -4.39
N ARG A 58 -5.29 3.06 -4.29
CA ARG A 58 -5.34 2.18 -3.11
C ARG A 58 -4.27 2.52 -2.07
N VAL A 59 -3.16 3.12 -2.51
CA VAL A 59 -2.00 3.40 -1.67
C VAL A 59 -2.09 4.79 -1.04
N MET A 60 -2.43 5.81 -1.82
CA MET A 60 -2.41 7.20 -1.37
C MET A 60 -3.40 7.47 -0.24
N PRO A 61 -4.66 6.98 -0.29
CA PRO A 61 -5.58 7.14 0.83
C PRO A 61 -5.11 6.43 2.10
N ALA A 62 -4.42 5.28 1.99
CA ALA A 62 -3.86 4.58 3.14
C ALA A 62 -2.71 5.37 3.78
N LEU A 63 -1.79 5.90 2.98
CA LEU A 63 -0.72 6.77 3.48
C LEU A 63 -1.27 8.05 4.12
N GLN A 64 -2.33 8.63 3.56
CA GLN A 64 -3.00 9.78 4.14
C GLN A 64 -3.66 9.44 5.48
N ALA A 65 -4.36 8.30 5.55
CA ALA A 65 -4.97 7.81 6.79
C ALA A 65 -3.92 7.49 7.88
N GLU A 66 -2.73 7.03 7.47
CA GLU A 66 -1.57 6.84 8.34
C GLU A 66 -0.88 8.16 8.74
N GLY A 67 -1.36 9.32 8.26
CA GLY A 67 -0.78 10.64 8.57
C GLY A 67 0.59 10.88 7.92
N LYS A 68 0.95 10.12 6.87
CA LYS A 68 2.26 10.21 6.22
C LYS A 68 2.34 11.27 5.14
N ILE A 69 1.20 11.55 4.52
CA ILE A 69 1.04 12.50 3.43
C ILE A 69 -0.30 13.23 3.59
N ARG A 70 -0.46 14.34 2.87
CA ARG A 70 -1.71 15.09 2.78
C ARG A 70 -2.01 15.46 1.33
N LYS A 71 -3.30 15.59 1.01
CA LYS A 71 -3.75 16.01 -0.31
C LYS A 71 -3.98 17.52 -0.32
N GLU A 72 -3.43 18.22 -1.31
CA GLU A 72 -3.67 19.65 -1.52
C GLU A 72 -3.94 19.92 -2.99
N GLY A 73 -5.11 20.50 -3.28
CA GLY A 73 -5.58 20.67 -4.64
C GLY A 73 -5.57 19.34 -5.40
N LYS A 74 -4.75 19.28 -6.46
CA LYS A 74 -4.58 18.09 -7.32
C LYS A 74 -3.37 17.23 -6.93
N GLY A 75 -2.50 17.75 -6.06
CA GLY A 75 -1.23 17.14 -5.70
C GLY A 75 -1.21 16.54 -4.30
N TRP A 76 -0.11 15.87 -4.00
CA TRP A 76 0.17 15.28 -2.71
C TRP A 76 1.42 15.91 -2.10
N HIS A 77 1.37 16.12 -0.79
CA HIS A 77 2.42 16.77 -0.03
C HIS A 77 2.80 15.88 1.17
N PRO A 78 4.04 15.98 1.66
CA PRO A 78 4.41 15.30 2.89
C PRO A 78 3.55 15.82 4.06
N ALA A 79 3.28 14.95 5.02
CA ALA A 79 2.70 15.39 6.28
C ALA A 79 3.69 16.30 7.03
N ALA A 80 3.17 17.13 7.95
CA ALA A 80 3.98 18.12 8.66
C ALA A 80 5.09 17.48 9.52
N ASP A 81 4.84 16.28 10.05
CA ASP A 81 5.73 15.47 10.87
C ASP A 81 6.41 14.34 10.08
N TRP A 82 6.37 14.41 8.74
CA TRP A 82 6.99 13.41 7.89
C TRP A 82 8.50 13.33 8.15
N GLN A 83 8.94 12.16 8.61
CA GLN A 83 10.35 11.85 8.76
C GLN A 83 10.81 11.06 7.53
N PRO A 84 11.88 11.52 6.85
CA PRO A 84 12.54 10.70 5.85
C PRO A 84 13.08 9.44 6.52
N SER A 85 12.80 8.27 5.94
CA SER A 85 13.23 6.96 6.45
C SER A 85 14.60 6.54 5.94
#